data_AF-A0A496A693-F1
#
_entry.id   AF-A0A496A693-F1
#
_cell.length_a   1.000
_cell.length_b   1.000
_cell.length_c   1.000
_cell.angle_alpha   90.00
_cell.angle_beta   90.00
_cell.angle_gamma   90.00
#
_symmetry.space_group_name_H-M   'P 1'
#
loop_
_entity.id
_entity.type
_entity.pdbx_description
1 polymer ?
#
loop_
_entity_poly.entity_id
_entity_poly.type
_entity_poly.pdbx_seq_one_letter_code
_entity_poly.pdbx_strand_id
1 'polypeptide(L)'
;MADLATDTAAENYKGILIQYCQERGLSQPVYTETQLGPSDAPQWQVKVSYGEHVHETPEPVPGSKKFAHQVAAQQVLAEINSRRESFLAGDTVDTPPASAPTDALVAVPIEVPMPLVSSALAIANERLTASQPSRYRTLTDAEFSEKLSKLTLEIVRSLLEKAEKDKITFR
;
A
#
# COMPACT_ATOMS: atom_id res chain seq x y z
N MET A 1 -26.10 7.77 18.02
CA MET A 1 -25.49 8.80 17.18
C MET A 1 -24.11 9.08 17.74
N ALA A 2 -23.13 8.22 17.43
CA ALA A 2 -21.76 8.38 17.91
C ALA A 2 -20.93 8.93 16.75
N ASP A 3 -20.67 10.24 16.81
CA ASP A 3 -19.70 10.92 15.96
C ASP A 3 -18.34 10.78 16.64
N LEU A 4 -17.53 9.86 16.14
CA LEU A 4 -16.17 9.61 16.62
C LEU A 4 -15.30 9.19 15.42
N ALA A 5 -14.85 10.18 14.65
CA ALA A 5 -13.73 10.01 13.74
C ALA A 5 -12.76 11.18 13.96
N THR A 6 -11.98 11.02 15.03
CA THR A 6 -10.56 11.35 15.13
C THR A 6 -10.05 12.55 14.32
N ASP A 7 -9.70 13.57 15.08
CA ASP A 7 -8.69 14.61 14.82
C ASP A 7 -7.35 13.99 14.36
N THR A 8 -7.29 13.51 13.12
CA THR A 8 -6.04 13.19 12.44
C THR A 8 -5.46 14.51 11.96
N ALA A 9 -4.48 15.03 12.68
CA ALA A 9 -3.65 16.17 12.29
C ALA A 9 -3.47 16.18 10.77
N ALA A 10 -4.11 17.12 10.08
CA ALA A 10 -4.35 17.09 8.63
C ALA A 10 -3.12 16.62 7.84
N GLU A 11 -3.01 15.31 7.62
CA GLU A 11 -1.83 14.70 7.04
C GLU A 11 -1.69 15.25 5.63
N ASN A 12 -0.49 15.63 5.20
CA ASN A 12 -0.26 16.14 3.86
C ASN A 12 -0.34 15.01 2.83
N TYR A 13 -1.56 14.52 2.54
CA TYR A 13 -1.82 13.41 1.62
C TYR A 13 -1.26 13.65 0.21
N LYS A 14 -1.29 14.89 -0.29
CA LYS A 14 -0.65 15.22 -1.57
C LYS A 14 0.86 14.99 -1.51
N GLY A 15 1.52 15.42 -0.43
CA GLY A 15 2.94 15.18 -0.20
C GLY A 15 3.27 13.69 -0.10
N ILE A 16 2.48 12.93 0.64
CA ILE A 16 2.64 11.48 0.79
C ILE A 16 2.48 10.77 -0.56
N LEU A 17 1.49 11.15 -1.37
CA LEU A 17 1.29 10.56 -2.69
C LEU A 17 2.43 10.92 -3.67
N ILE A 18 2.97 12.14 -3.59
CA ILE A 18 4.16 12.53 -4.36
C ILE A 18 5.36 11.67 -3.97
N GLN A 19 5.60 11.50 -2.66
CA GLN A 19 6.68 10.67 -2.15
C GLN A 19 6.52 9.21 -2.60
N TYR A 20 5.31 8.65 -2.50
CA TYR A 20 4.99 7.31 -2.99
C TYR A 20 5.36 7.14 -4.47
N CYS A 21 5.04 8.13 -5.31
CA CYS A 21 5.39 8.08 -6.73
C CYS A 21 6.90 8.13 -6.94
N GLN A 22 7.61 9.00 -6.22
CA GLN A 22 9.06 9.16 -6.33
C GLN A 22 9.81 7.88 -5.93
N GLU A 23 9.45 7.26 -4.80
CA GLU A 23 10.08 6.03 -4.30
C GLU A 23 9.92 4.85 -5.26
N ARG A 24 8.93 4.90 -6.15
CA ARG A 24 8.64 3.86 -7.15
C ARG A 24 9.04 4.23 -8.57
N GLY A 25 9.71 5.36 -8.77
CA GLY A 25 10.08 5.86 -10.10
C GLY A 25 8.88 6.21 -10.99
N LEU A 26 7.71 6.48 -10.41
CA LEU A 26 6.52 6.92 -11.13
C LEU A 26 6.57 8.42 -11.39
N SER A 27 5.87 8.86 -12.45
CA SER A 27 5.63 10.28 -12.69
C SER A 27 4.84 10.89 -11.54
N GLN A 28 5.05 12.18 -11.29
CA GLN A 28 4.30 12.91 -10.25
C GLN A 28 2.78 12.86 -10.52
N PRO A 29 1.96 12.82 -9.46
CA PRO A 29 0.51 12.77 -9.60
C PRO A 29 -0.03 14.05 -10.22
N VAL A 30 -0.84 13.92 -11.27
CA VAL A 30 -1.51 15.04 -11.94
C VAL A 30 -2.96 15.11 -11.47
N TYR A 31 -3.37 16.32 -11.08
CA TYR A 31 -4.72 16.60 -10.59
C TYR A 31 -5.48 17.39 -11.64
N THR A 32 -6.70 16.96 -11.94
CA THR A 32 -7.68 17.69 -12.75
C THR A 32 -8.95 17.83 -11.94
N GLU A 33 -9.57 18.99 -11.99
CA GLU A 33 -10.77 19.27 -11.21
C GLU A 33 -11.86 19.91 -12.05
N THR A 34 -13.11 19.56 -11.74
CA THR A 34 -14.30 20.17 -12.32
C THR A 34 -15.15 20.71 -11.18
N GLN A 35 -15.46 22.00 -11.23
CA GLN A 35 -16.41 22.60 -10.29
C GLN A 35 -17.83 22.21 -10.71
N LEU A 36 -18.55 21.67 -9.75
CA LEU A 36 -19.97 21.34 -9.83
C LEU A 36 -20.73 22.16 -8.79
N GLY A 37 -22.03 22.28 -8.99
CA GLY A 37 -22.89 23.06 -8.09
C GLY A 37 -22.79 24.58 -8.29
N PRO A 38 -23.62 25.33 -7.55
CA PRO A 38 -23.70 26.78 -7.65
C PRO A 38 -22.52 27.46 -6.94
N SER A 39 -22.22 28.72 -7.33
CA SER A 39 -21.04 29.45 -6.84
C SER A 39 -21.03 29.71 -5.33
N ASP A 40 -22.20 29.68 -4.68
CA ASP A 40 -22.40 29.83 -3.24
C ASP A 40 -22.15 28.54 -2.45
N ALA A 41 -22.20 27.38 -3.11
CA ALA A 41 -21.90 26.07 -2.53
C ALA A 41 -21.13 25.19 -3.52
N PRO A 42 -19.86 25.52 -3.83
CA PRO A 42 -19.08 24.80 -4.81
C PRO A 42 -18.79 23.36 -4.34
N GLN A 43 -18.98 22.43 -5.26
CA GLN A 43 -18.57 21.04 -5.15
C GLN A 43 -17.49 20.76 -6.19
N TRP A 44 -16.57 19.85 -5.89
CA TRP A 44 -15.42 19.60 -6.75
C TRP A 44 -15.32 18.12 -7.05
N GLN A 45 -15.44 17.80 -8.33
CA GLN A 45 -15.11 16.49 -8.86
C GLN A 45 -13.61 16.49 -9.20
N VAL A 46 -12.83 15.60 -8.58
CA VAL A 46 -11.37 15.59 -8.75
C VAL A 46 -10.92 14.25 -9.33
N LYS A 47 -10.13 14.32 -10.39
CA LYS A 47 -9.44 13.19 -11.01
C LYS A 47 -7.93 13.31 -10.78
N VAL A 48 -7.35 12.24 -10.25
CA VAL A 48 -5.92 12.10 -9.94
C VAL A 48 -5.33 10.97 -10.78
N SER A 49 -4.36 11.28 -11.62
CA SER A 49 -3.62 10.28 -12.40
C SER A 49 -2.19 10.13 -11.90
N TYR A 50 -1.76 8.89 -11.67
CA TYR A 50 -0.41 8.55 -11.20
C TYR A 50 0.05 7.22 -11.81
N GLY A 51 1.23 7.20 -12.45
CA GLY A 51 1.66 6.05 -13.25
C GLY A 51 0.60 5.69 -14.31
N GLU A 52 0.17 4.43 -14.33
CA GLU A 52 -0.92 3.93 -15.20
C GLU A 52 -2.31 3.97 -14.54
N HIS A 53 -2.40 4.48 -13.31
CA HIS A 53 -3.64 4.50 -12.54
C HIS A 53 -4.32 5.86 -12.65
N VAL A 54 -5.64 5.83 -12.73
CA VAL A 54 -6.49 7.01 -12.68
C VAL A 54 -7.55 6.78 -11.62
N HIS A 55 -7.63 7.68 -10.66
CA HIS A 55 -8.64 7.71 -9.62
C HIS A 55 -9.50 8.94 -9.80
N GLU A 56 -10.79 8.80 -9.59
CA GLU A 56 -11.75 9.89 -9.64
C GLU A 56 -12.64 9.82 -8.40
N THR A 57 -12.84 10.95 -7.74
CA THR A 57 -13.66 11.00 -6.52
C THR A 57 -15.06 10.46 -6.80
N PRO A 58 -15.60 9.50 -6.02
CA PRO A 58 -16.89 8.88 -6.34
C PRO A 58 -18.06 9.87 -6.28
N GLU A 59 -17.96 10.86 -5.38
CA GLU A 59 -18.94 11.95 -5.26
C GLU A 59 -18.22 13.31 -5.24
N PRO A 60 -18.87 14.38 -5.75
CA PRO A 60 -18.30 15.73 -5.72
C PRO A 60 -18.06 16.21 -4.29
N VAL A 61 -16.84 16.63 -4.00
CA VAL A 61 -16.44 17.03 -2.64
C VAL A 61 -16.85 18.48 -2.39
N PRO A 62 -17.67 18.78 -1.37
CA PRO A 62 -18.04 20.15 -1.04
C PRO A 62 -16.87 20.93 -0.42
N GLY A 63 -16.86 22.23 -0.64
CA GLY A 63 -15.93 23.15 0.01
C GLY A 63 -14.86 23.71 -0.94
N SER A 64 -13.62 23.80 -0.47
CA SER A 64 -12.54 24.40 -1.27
C SER A 64 -11.90 23.40 -2.22
N LYS A 65 -11.44 23.89 -3.38
CA LYS A 65 -10.62 23.09 -4.32
C LYS A 65 -9.44 22.41 -3.63
N LYS A 66 -8.73 23.12 -2.73
CA LYS A 66 -7.59 22.56 -1.99
C LYS A 66 -8.02 21.35 -1.15
N PHE A 67 -9.16 21.45 -0.47
CA PHE A 67 -9.71 20.36 0.32
C PHE A 67 -10.12 19.17 -0.55
N ALA A 68 -10.78 19.40 -1.68
CA ALA A 68 -11.14 18.34 -2.61
C ALA A 68 -9.93 17.56 -3.14
N HIS A 69 -8.82 18.25 -3.47
CA HIS A 69 -7.59 17.58 -3.87
C HIS A 69 -6.97 16.76 -2.73
N GLN A 70 -7.13 17.21 -1.49
CA GLN A 70 -6.65 16.50 -0.31
C GLN A 70 -7.42 15.19 -0.10
N VAL A 71 -8.75 15.26 -0.21
CA VAL A 71 -9.65 14.10 -0.11
C VAL A 71 -9.35 13.09 -1.23
N ALA A 72 -9.18 13.56 -2.47
CA ALA A 72 -8.83 12.68 -3.58
C ALA A 72 -7.47 11.97 -3.36
N ALA A 73 -6.47 12.69 -2.85
CA ALA A 73 -5.17 12.09 -2.51
C ALA A 73 -5.27 11.04 -1.39
N GLN A 74 -6.10 11.31 -0.38
CA GLN A 74 -6.37 10.38 0.71
C GLN A 74 -7.03 9.09 0.20
N GLN A 75 -8.04 9.21 -0.67
CA GLN A 75 -8.74 8.07 -1.28
C GLN A 75 -7.78 7.21 -2.12
N VAL A 76 -6.92 7.84 -2.93
CA VAL A 76 -5.89 7.14 -3.70
C VAL A 76 -4.95 6.35 -2.78
N LEU A 77 -4.47 6.97 -1.70
CA LEU A 77 -3.56 6.29 -0.75
C LEU A 77 -4.24 5.14 -0.01
N ALA A 78 -5.52 5.29 0.35
CA ALA A 78 -6.31 4.21 0.93
C ALA A 78 -6.48 3.05 -0.05
N GLU A 79 -6.75 3.34 -1.33
CA GLU A 79 -6.86 2.35 -2.39
C GLU A 79 -5.54 1.58 -2.61
N ILE A 80 -4.41 2.31 -2.65
CA ILE A 80 -3.07 1.71 -2.74
C ILE A 80 -2.82 0.76 -1.57
N ASN A 81 -3.15 1.18 -0.35
CA ASN A 81 -2.97 0.34 0.84
C ASN A 81 -3.87 -0.89 0.81
N SER A 82 -5.14 -0.74 0.45
CA SER A 82 -6.07 -1.85 0.33
C SER A 82 -5.63 -2.88 -0.72
N ARG A 83 -5.17 -2.42 -1.90
CA ARG A 83 -4.60 -3.31 -2.93
C ARG A 83 -3.36 -4.05 -2.42
N ARG A 84 -2.48 -3.35 -1.69
CA ARG A 84 -1.29 -3.95 -1.07
C ARG A 84 -1.67 -5.03 -0.05
N GLU A 85 -2.64 -4.76 0.81
CA GLU A 85 -3.14 -5.72 1.81
C GLU A 85 -3.79 -6.93 1.15
N SER A 86 -4.60 -6.72 0.12
CA SER A 86 -5.24 -7.81 -0.64
C SER A 86 -4.20 -8.72 -1.31
N PHE A 87 -3.17 -8.12 -1.91
CA PHE A 87 -2.04 -8.87 -2.47
C PHE A 87 -1.29 -9.68 -1.41
N LEU A 88 -1.03 -9.09 -0.23
CA LEU A 88 -0.37 -9.78 0.87
C LEU A 88 -1.23 -10.90 1.48
N ALA A 89 -2.56 -10.76 1.42
CA ALA A 89 -3.50 -11.79 1.87
C ALA A 89 -3.59 -12.98 0.90
N GLY A 90 -3.05 -12.86 -0.32
CA GLY A 90 -3.05 -13.91 -1.34
C GLY A 90 -4.25 -13.87 -2.29
N ASP A 91 -5.05 -12.79 -2.28
CA ASP A 91 -6.12 -12.59 -3.27
C ASP A 91 -5.51 -12.10 -4.59
N THR A 92 -5.28 -13.03 -5.53
CA THR A 92 -4.90 -12.68 -6.90
C THR A 92 -6.16 -12.28 -7.69
N VAL A 93 -6.56 -11.01 -7.61
CA VAL A 93 -7.60 -10.48 -8.51
C VAL A 93 -6.98 -10.19 -9.88
N ASP A 94 -7.44 -10.97 -10.87
CA ASP A 94 -7.37 -10.81 -12.33
C ASP A 94 -6.03 -10.39 -12.97
N THR A 95 -5.28 -11.40 -13.41
CA THR A 95 -4.57 -11.33 -14.70
C THR A 95 -5.37 -12.14 -15.72
N PRO A 96 -5.73 -11.61 -16.91
CA PRO A 96 -6.36 -12.40 -17.96
C PRO A 96 -5.49 -13.62 -18.29
N PRO A 97 -6.08 -14.80 -18.54
CA PRO A 97 -5.32 -16.01 -18.82
C PRO A 97 -4.71 -15.87 -20.22
N ALA A 98 -3.46 -15.43 -20.29
CA ALA A 98 -2.62 -15.74 -21.44
C ALA A 98 -2.31 -17.24 -21.39
N SER A 99 -3.20 -18.04 -21.98
CA SER A 99 -3.00 -19.42 -22.43
C SER A 99 -2.16 -20.32 -21.52
N ALA A 100 -2.78 -20.86 -20.46
CA ALA A 100 -2.23 -22.05 -19.82
C ALA A 100 -2.34 -23.25 -20.78
N PRO A 101 -1.28 -24.03 -21.03
CA PRO A 101 -1.48 -25.42 -21.42
C PRO A 101 -2.12 -26.13 -20.23
N THR A 102 -3.24 -26.79 -20.50
CA THR A 102 -3.94 -27.69 -19.60
C THR A 102 -3.00 -28.79 -19.14
N ASP A 103 -2.52 -28.71 -17.90
CA ASP A 103 -2.02 -29.90 -17.22
C ASP A 103 -2.57 -29.92 -15.79
N ALA A 104 -3.10 -31.08 -15.42
CA ALA A 104 -3.93 -31.27 -14.25
C ALA A 104 -3.17 -30.91 -12.95
N LEU A 105 -3.78 -30.07 -12.12
CA LEU A 105 -3.30 -29.70 -10.79
C LEU A 105 -3.35 -30.92 -9.85
N VAL A 106 -2.30 -31.72 -9.87
CA VAL A 106 -1.91 -32.52 -8.71
C VAL A 106 -1.31 -31.54 -7.71
N ALA A 107 -1.86 -31.46 -6.50
CA ALA A 107 -1.31 -30.66 -5.42
C ALA A 107 0.06 -31.24 -5.01
N VAL A 108 1.12 -30.78 -5.68
CA VAL A 108 2.50 -31.14 -5.34
C VAL A 108 2.87 -30.33 -4.09
N PRO A 109 3.40 -30.98 -3.03
CA PRO A 109 3.89 -30.27 -1.85
C PRO A 109 4.97 -29.27 -2.27
N ILE A 110 4.76 -28.00 -1.91
CA ILE A 110 5.69 -26.91 -2.22
C ILE A 110 6.86 -27.01 -1.24
N GLU A 111 8.04 -27.36 -1.73
CA GLU A 111 9.29 -27.33 -0.96
C GLU A 111 10.01 -26.00 -1.20
N VAL A 112 10.31 -25.27 -0.12
CA VAL A 112 11.06 -24.01 -0.18
C VAL A 112 12.42 -24.17 0.49
N PRO A 113 13.54 -23.97 -0.23
CA PRO A 113 14.88 -23.95 0.36
C PRO A 113 15.05 -22.82 1.39
N MET A 114 15.53 -23.15 2.59
CA MET A 114 15.91 -22.18 3.63
C MET A 114 16.85 -21.05 3.14
N PRO A 115 17.87 -21.29 2.28
CA PRO A 115 18.72 -20.19 1.80
C PRO A 115 17.95 -19.14 1.00
N LEU A 116 16.88 -19.50 0.29
CA LEU A 116 16.03 -18.54 -0.40
C LEU A 116 15.23 -17.69 0.59
N VAL A 117 14.68 -18.31 1.64
CA VAL A 117 13.96 -17.60 2.71
C VAL A 117 14.89 -16.62 3.42
N SER A 118 16.08 -17.07 3.81
CA SER A 118 17.09 -16.24 4.47
C SER A 118 17.52 -15.06 3.58
N SER A 119 17.76 -15.33 2.29
CA SER A 119 18.16 -14.31 1.31
C SER A 119 17.05 -13.28 1.09
N ALA A 120 15.79 -13.72 0.95
CA ALA A 120 14.64 -12.84 0.82
C ALA A 120 14.47 -11.94 2.05
N LEU A 121 14.61 -12.51 3.26
CA LEU A 121 14.53 -11.76 4.51
C LEU A 121 15.66 -10.73 4.63
N ALA A 122 16.89 -11.10 4.26
CA ALA A 122 18.04 -10.20 4.28
C ALA A 122 17.85 -9.01 3.33
N ILE A 123 17.43 -9.28 2.08
CA ILE A 123 17.16 -8.23 1.07
C ILE A 123 16.03 -7.31 1.52
N ALA A 124 14.96 -7.85 2.11
CA ALA A 124 13.87 -7.05 2.65
C ALA A 124 14.35 -6.12 3.76
N ASN A 125 15.16 -6.64 4.68
CA ASN A 125 15.70 -5.88 5.80
C ASN A 125 16.63 -4.74 5.37
N GLU A 126 17.49 -5.00 4.38
CA GLU A 126 18.36 -4.00 3.77
C GLU A 126 17.55 -2.87 3.11
N ARG A 127 16.53 -3.24 2.30
CA ARG A 127 15.67 -2.26 1.62
C ARG A 127 14.87 -1.40 2.60
N LEU A 128 14.32 -2.00 3.65
CA LEU A 128 13.62 -1.28 4.73
C LEU A 128 14.52 -0.27 5.43
N THR A 129 15.79 -0.63 5.64
CA THR A 129 16.77 0.25 6.27
C THR A 129 17.16 1.41 5.34
N ALA A 130 17.31 1.13 4.04
CA ALA A 130 17.69 2.13 3.04
C ALA A 130 16.56 3.10 2.65
N SER A 131 15.29 2.68 2.75
CA SER A 131 14.14 3.48 2.28
C SER A 131 13.66 4.55 3.26
N GLN A 132 14.24 4.68 4.45
CA GLN A 132 13.81 5.66 5.45
C GLN A 132 14.54 7.01 5.23
N PRO A 133 13.86 8.08 4.78
CA PRO A 133 14.46 9.40 4.72
C PRO A 133 14.77 9.90 6.14
N SER A 134 16.04 10.18 6.43
CA SER A 134 16.53 10.59 7.77
C SER A 134 15.82 11.81 8.37
N ARG A 135 15.09 12.59 7.56
CA ARG A 135 14.43 13.84 7.96
C ARG A 135 13.12 13.66 8.75
N TYR A 136 12.54 12.47 8.78
CA TYR A 136 11.29 12.18 9.51
C TYR A 136 11.44 11.06 10.56
N ARG A 137 12.68 10.79 10.98
CA ARG A 137 12.96 9.73 11.96
C ARG A 137 12.51 10.20 13.35
N THR A 138 11.36 9.72 13.81
CA THR A 138 10.83 9.99 15.16
C THR A 138 11.39 9.03 16.21
N LEU A 139 12.01 7.93 15.78
CA LEU A 139 12.57 6.87 16.62
C LEU A 139 14.10 6.93 16.61
N THR A 140 14.69 6.67 17.76
CA THR A 140 16.14 6.44 17.87
C THR A 140 16.53 5.14 17.15
N ASP A 141 17.81 5.00 16.82
CA ASP A 141 18.36 3.80 16.18
C ASP A 141 18.09 2.52 16.99
N ALA A 142 18.15 2.63 18.32
CA ALA A 142 17.88 1.54 19.24
C ALA A 142 16.40 1.11 19.18
N GLU A 143 15.47 2.05 19.29
CA GLU A 143 14.02 1.78 19.23
C GLU A 143 13.61 1.22 17.86
N PHE A 144 14.23 1.71 16.79
CA PHE A 144 14.01 1.17 15.45
C PHE A 144 14.48 -0.28 15.35
N SER A 145 15.70 -0.57 15.80
CA SER A 145 16.27 -1.92 15.79
C SER A 145 15.42 -2.90 16.62
N GLU A 146 14.93 -2.47 17.79
CA GLU A 146 14.05 -3.28 18.64
C GLU A 146 12.71 -3.58 17.95
N LYS A 147 12.05 -2.54 17.41
CA LYS A 147 10.78 -2.72 16.68
C LYS A 147 10.94 -3.60 15.45
N LEU A 148 12.04 -3.45 14.72
CA LEU A 148 12.37 -4.25 13.55
C LEU A 148 12.59 -5.72 13.93
N SER A 149 13.34 -5.97 15.00
CA SER A 149 13.58 -7.33 15.53
C SER A 149 12.27 -7.99 15.97
N LYS A 150 11.42 -7.25 16.67
CA LYS A 150 10.10 -7.74 17.12
C LYS A 150 9.21 -8.10 15.93
N LEU A 151 9.09 -7.20 14.95
CA LEU A 151 8.28 -7.44 13.75
C LEU A 151 8.81 -8.65 12.95
N THR A 152 10.13 -8.79 12.84
CA THR A 152 10.76 -9.92 12.17
C THR A 152 10.37 -11.25 12.81
N LEU A 153 10.39 -11.33 14.14
CA LEU A 153 9.97 -12.53 14.87
C LEU A 153 8.48 -12.83 14.71
N GLU A 154 7.62 -11.80 14.72
CA GLU A 154 6.18 -11.94 14.48
C GLU A 154 5.90 -12.49 13.08
N ILE A 155 6.59 -11.98 12.05
CA ILE A 155 6.47 -12.46 10.67
C ILE A 155 6.92 -13.93 10.57
N VAL A 156 8.10 -14.27 11.11
CA VAL A 156 8.62 -15.64 11.05
C VAL A 156 7.67 -16.62 11.74
N ARG A 157 7.09 -16.24 12.88
CA ARG A 157 6.09 -17.07 13.58
C ARG A 157 4.84 -17.27 12.73
N SER A 158 4.28 -16.19 12.17
CA SER A 158 3.09 -16.27 11.33
C SER A 158 3.32 -17.11 10.08
N LEU A 159 4.51 -17.03 9.48
CA LEU A 159 4.90 -17.87 8.34
C LEU A 159 4.98 -19.35 8.70
N LEU A 160 5.56 -19.69 9.86
CA LEU A 160 5.64 -21.08 10.32
C LEU A 160 4.23 -21.66 10.59
N GLU A 161 3.36 -20.89 11.25
CA GLU A 161 1.97 -21.29 11.52
C GLU A 161 1.18 -21.49 10.21
N LYS A 162 1.34 -20.58 9.24
CA LYS A 162 0.70 -20.68 7.92
C LYS A 162 1.25 -21.88 7.14
N ALA A 163 2.57 -22.09 7.17
CA ALA A 163 3.22 -23.21 6.49
C ALA A 163 2.76 -24.57 7.05
N GLU A 164 2.59 -24.67 8.37
CA GLU A 164 2.03 -25.87 9.01
C GLU A 164 0.59 -26.13 8.53
N LYS A 165 -0.25 -25.08 8.51
CA LYS A 165 -1.64 -25.16 8.02
C LYS A 165 -1.71 -25.60 6.56
N ASP A 166 -0.85 -25.06 5.71
CA ASP A 166 -0.86 -25.27 4.26
C ASP A 166 0.05 -26.46 3.84
N LYS A 167 0.61 -27.20 4.80
CA LYS A 167 1.53 -28.35 4.60
C LYS A 167 2.76 -28.01 3.73
N ILE A 168 3.29 -26.81 3.89
CA ILE A 168 4.50 -26.34 3.22
C ILE A 168 5.70 -26.75 4.08
N THR A 169 6.67 -27.43 3.46
CA THR A 169 7.90 -27.89 4.13
C THR A 169 9.10 -27.03 3.74
N PHE A 170 9.80 -26.50 4.74
CA PHE A 170 11.07 -25.81 4.58
C PHE A 170 12.23 -26.81 4.67
N ARG A 171 13.16 -26.77 3.71
CA ARG A 171 14.31 -27.68 3.65
C ARG A 171 15.64 -26.94 3.64
#